data_AF-A0A150ACA9-F1
#
_entry.id   AF-A0A150ACA9-F1
#
_cell.length_a   1.000
_cell.length_b   1.000
_cell.length_c   1.000
_cell.angle_alpha   90.00
_cell.angle_beta   90.00
_cell.angle_gamma   90.00
#
_symmetry.space_group_name_H-M   'P 1'
#
loop_
_entity.id
_entity.type
_entity.pdbx_description
1 polymer ?
#
loop_
_entity_poly.entity_id
_entity_poly.type
_entity_poly.pdbx_seq_one_letter_code
_entity_poly.pdbx_strand_id
1 'polypeptide(L)'
;MVKYRETIKNYIVNLSNEVIQISIIVLCFGLFISRTLFSSIRDSIDILSISLFCIGIFALLKENIKELIASIKEIGPHGGLKIPTSLEEDIDKAEDKLKTVINNYGDSEEFYKNLVKEYTSSTMIDLSKIEFRIEEELHSIANIINNTNRDIPIGGIKLIEFIETFKSIDDDVTQVVRKYWEFKDTLLTIDNDYYSRSVADSGIKIIRILNSVKGKVRVNNQGLNEKTFSGIPKGIISNNLQISPKEDIVELYTSISVLDSNLNAFPLKELKDENFRIFESYAKNKKRAKISEVTPISKLKIPLKIIIAIDVSPSMEGERLEKAKLATKRLISQLNSYKDKFELKVATLPFSGESLDRESFIVNSKDNSIWFSEVEEIENIINKLETSDCTPLWDAINLSIEELSETDGYNLILCLTDGGDTKSKINYKNLLETVNEHNIPIINIGYGKARNHDNLIEISKRSSAGDSGYGSFMNVTPNKLPNIFSDVANSIAHSYIITWKPTGAPKGTDVKVLITVEYETEFHGQLRAKFEKQYTSK
;
A
#
# COMPACT_ATOMS: atom_id res chain seq x y z
N MET A 1 3.59 51.69 60.74
CA MET A 1 3.51 51.12 59.38
C MET A 1 2.38 50.10 59.20
N VAL A 2 2.17 49.15 60.13
CA VAL A 2 1.11 48.11 60.00
C VAL A 2 -0.31 48.71 59.92
N LYS A 3 -0.63 49.70 60.77
CA LYS A 3 -1.94 50.38 60.80
C LYS A 3 -2.26 51.17 59.50
N TYR A 4 -1.24 51.77 58.90
CA TYR A 4 -1.37 52.46 57.61
C TYR A 4 -1.61 51.47 56.46
N ARG A 5 -0.99 50.29 56.53
CA ARG A 5 -1.13 49.23 55.53
C ARG A 5 -2.54 48.66 55.49
N GLU A 6 -3.17 48.45 56.65
CA GLU A 6 -4.58 48.02 56.71
C GLU A 6 -5.57 49.10 56.27
N THR A 7 -5.30 50.36 56.61
CA THR A 7 -6.16 51.47 56.20
C THR A 7 -6.14 51.66 54.67
N ILE A 8 -4.95 51.58 54.06
CA ILE A 8 -4.80 51.62 52.60
C ILE A 8 -5.46 50.41 51.94
N LYS A 9 -5.31 49.21 52.53
CA LYS A 9 -5.92 47.99 52.00
C LYS A 9 -7.45 48.07 52.03
N ASN A 10 -8.04 48.56 53.12
CA ASN A 10 -9.49 48.76 53.24
C ASN A 10 -10.00 49.89 52.33
N TYR A 11 -9.20 50.92 52.08
CA TYR A 11 -9.54 51.97 51.12
C TYR A 11 -9.56 51.41 49.69
N ILE A 12 -8.56 50.62 49.30
CA ILE A 12 -8.45 50.04 47.94
C ILE A 12 -9.57 49.02 47.66
N VAL A 13 -9.93 48.20 48.65
CA VAL A 13 -10.98 47.18 48.50
C VAL A 13 -12.38 47.81 48.34
N ASN A 14 -12.59 49.03 48.83
CA ASN A 14 -13.89 49.72 48.76
C ASN A 14 -14.01 50.70 47.58
N LEU A 15 -12.99 50.82 46.73
CA LEU A 15 -13.08 51.62 45.51
C LEU A 15 -13.90 50.85 44.46
N SER A 16 -14.80 51.53 43.74
CA SER A 16 -15.51 50.91 42.62
C SER A 16 -14.53 50.61 41.47
N ASN A 17 -14.83 49.55 40.70
CA ASN A 17 -14.00 49.12 39.58
C ASN A 17 -13.71 50.26 38.58
N GLU A 18 -14.66 51.17 38.36
CA GLU A 18 -14.48 52.35 37.50
C GLU A 18 -13.46 53.35 38.07
N VAL A 19 -13.50 53.62 39.37
CA VAL A 19 -12.57 54.57 40.02
C VAL A 19 -11.14 54.01 40.01
N ILE A 20 -11.00 52.70 40.19
CA ILE A 20 -9.70 52.02 40.11
C ILE A 20 -9.16 52.07 38.67
N GLN A 21 -9.99 51.79 37.66
CA GLN A 21 -9.62 51.85 36.25
C GLN A 21 -9.17 53.27 35.83
N ILE A 22 -9.93 54.31 36.21
CA ILE A 22 -9.60 55.70 35.90
C ILE A 22 -8.29 56.11 36.59
N SER A 23 -8.08 55.73 37.85
CA SER A 23 -6.85 56.07 38.59
C SER A 23 -5.61 55.44 37.95
N ILE A 24 -5.72 54.21 37.44
CA ILE A 24 -4.63 53.53 36.72
C ILE A 24 -4.37 54.19 35.38
N ILE A 25 -5.41 54.53 34.62
CA ILE A 25 -5.26 55.24 33.33
C ILE A 25 -4.52 56.56 33.55
N VAL A 26 -4.89 57.33 34.57
CA VAL A 26 -4.23 58.60 34.92
C VAL A 26 -2.77 58.40 35.32
N LEU A 27 -2.46 57.37 36.12
CA LEU A 27 -1.07 57.02 36.51
C LEU A 27 -0.23 56.60 35.30
N CYS A 28 -0.76 55.76 34.42
CA CYS A 28 -0.07 55.28 33.22
C CYS A 28 0.16 56.42 32.23
N PHE A 29 -0.83 57.30 32.06
CA PHE A 29 -0.72 58.46 31.18
C PHE A 29 0.25 59.50 31.75
N GLY A 30 0.26 59.71 33.07
CA GLY A 30 1.24 60.57 33.75
C GLY A 30 2.68 60.06 33.62
N LEU A 31 2.89 58.73 33.71
CA LEU A 31 4.19 58.10 33.48
C LEU A 31 4.63 58.21 32.02
N PHE A 32 3.71 58.02 31.08
CA PHE A 32 3.97 58.20 29.66
C PHE A 32 4.38 59.65 29.34
N ILE A 33 3.61 60.63 29.83
CA ILE A 33 3.94 62.06 29.69
C ILE A 33 5.31 62.36 30.33
N SER A 34 5.56 61.89 31.55
CA SER A 34 6.84 62.13 32.24
C SER A 34 8.02 61.55 31.46
N ARG A 35 7.86 60.38 30.84
CA ARG A 35 8.88 59.77 29.96
C ARG A 35 9.11 60.55 28.68
N THR A 36 8.06 61.16 28.12
CA THR A 36 8.19 62.01 26.93
C THR A 36 8.88 63.33 27.24
N LEU A 37 8.62 63.92 28.40
CA LEU A 37 9.11 65.26 28.77
C LEU A 37 10.49 65.27 29.46
N PHE A 38 10.86 64.20 30.18
CA PHE A 38 12.12 64.15 30.94
C PHE A 38 13.03 63.02 30.44
N SER A 39 14.20 63.38 29.90
CA SER A 39 15.17 62.43 29.34
C SER A 39 15.76 61.48 30.39
N SER A 40 15.94 61.93 31.63
CA SER A 40 16.46 61.10 32.73
C SER A 40 15.53 59.94 33.13
N ILE A 41 14.21 60.08 32.93
CA ILE A 41 13.21 59.04 33.21
C ILE A 41 13.13 58.03 32.05
N ARG A 42 13.40 58.49 30.83
CA ARG A 42 13.36 57.67 29.61
C ARG A 42 14.37 56.52 29.62
N ASP A 43 15.53 56.77 30.21
CA ASP A 43 16.64 55.81 30.23
C ASP A 43 16.65 54.91 31.48
N SER A 44 15.97 55.33 32.56
CA SER A 44 15.96 54.61 33.85
C SER A 44 14.77 53.67 34.04
N ILE A 45 13.66 53.87 33.32
CA ILE A 45 12.47 53.03 33.42
C ILE A 45 12.21 52.41 32.06
N ASP A 46 12.30 51.09 31.93
CA ASP A 46 11.99 50.38 30.69
C ASP A 46 10.46 50.36 30.43
N ILE A 47 10.07 50.44 29.15
CA ILE A 47 8.67 50.28 28.68
C ILE A 47 8.14 48.91 29.12
N LEU A 48 9.02 47.91 29.17
CA LEU A 48 8.68 46.57 29.64
C LEU A 48 8.28 46.58 31.12
N SER A 49 9.01 47.31 31.97
CA SER A 49 8.71 47.42 33.40
C SER A 49 7.40 48.16 33.69
N ILE A 50 7.08 49.18 32.88
CA ILE A 50 5.78 49.88 32.97
C ILE A 50 4.66 48.92 32.56
N SER A 51 4.84 48.18 31.47
CA SER A 51 3.87 47.19 30.98
C SER A 51 3.62 46.09 32.01
N LEU A 52 4.69 45.55 32.61
CA LEU A 52 4.61 44.52 33.64
C LEU A 52 3.96 45.04 34.94
N PHE A 53 4.22 46.29 35.32
CA PHE A 53 3.57 46.93 36.46
C PHE A 53 2.06 47.13 36.22
N CYS A 54 1.68 47.56 35.01
CA CYS A 54 0.28 47.69 34.61
C CYS A 54 -0.45 46.34 34.64
N ILE A 55 0.19 45.29 34.12
CA ILE A 55 -0.33 43.91 34.13
C ILE A 55 -0.45 43.38 35.56
N GLY A 56 0.54 43.63 36.41
CA GLY A 56 0.54 43.21 37.82
C GLY A 56 -0.58 43.87 38.64
N ILE A 57 -0.84 45.16 38.41
CA ILE A 57 -1.97 45.86 39.04
C ILE A 57 -3.30 45.35 38.48
N PHE A 58 -3.41 45.12 37.16
CA PHE A 58 -4.61 44.54 36.56
C PHE A 58 -4.94 43.14 37.10
N ALA A 59 -3.92 42.33 37.36
CA ALA A 59 -4.04 40.99 37.93
C ALA A 59 -4.51 41.00 39.39
N LEU A 60 -4.10 41.99 40.19
CA LEU A 60 -4.50 42.13 41.60
C LEU A 60 -5.96 42.56 41.78
N LEU A 61 -6.62 43.08 40.75
CA LEU A 61 -7.91 43.74 40.85
C LEU A 61 -9.12 42.92 40.39
N LYS A 62 -8.91 41.75 39.79
CA LYS A 62 -10.01 40.97 39.20
C LYS A 62 -10.19 39.65 39.95
N GLU A 63 -11.21 39.58 40.81
CA GLU A 63 -11.67 38.33 41.47
C GLU A 63 -12.02 37.20 40.48
N ASN A 64 -12.12 37.50 39.18
CA ASN A 64 -12.32 36.53 38.10
C ASN A 64 -11.03 36.02 37.44
N ILE A 65 -9.91 35.92 38.15
CA ILE A 65 -8.70 35.28 37.61
C ILE A 65 -8.96 33.81 37.21
N LYS A 66 -9.88 33.09 37.88
CA LYS A 66 -10.23 31.71 37.49
C LYS A 66 -11.01 31.63 36.17
N GLU A 67 -11.95 32.54 35.93
CA GLU A 67 -12.66 32.65 34.65
C GLU A 67 -11.76 33.21 33.53
N LEU A 68 -10.86 34.14 33.87
CA LEU A 68 -9.89 34.67 32.91
C LEU A 68 -8.82 33.62 32.55
N ILE A 69 -8.36 32.80 33.49
CA ILE A 69 -7.46 31.66 33.22
C ILE A 69 -8.18 30.61 32.36
N ALA A 70 -9.48 30.40 32.56
CA ALA A 70 -10.29 29.55 31.69
C ALA A 70 -10.37 30.12 30.26
N SER A 71 -10.55 31.44 30.10
CA SER A 71 -10.55 32.08 28.77
C SER A 71 -9.15 32.25 28.15
N ILE A 72 -8.08 32.28 28.95
CA ILE A 72 -6.68 32.41 28.49
C ILE A 72 -6.10 31.06 28.06
N LYS A 73 -6.58 29.93 28.62
CA LYS A 73 -6.18 28.59 28.14
C LYS A 73 -6.56 28.35 26.67
N GLU A 74 -7.51 29.11 26.12
CA GLU A 74 -7.95 29.05 24.73
C GLU A 74 -7.19 30.01 23.78
N ILE A 75 -6.25 30.83 24.28
CA ILE A 75 -5.50 31.80 23.45
C ILE A 75 -4.02 31.47 23.51
N GLY A 76 -3.41 31.21 22.34
CA GLY A 76 -1.99 30.89 22.23
C GLY A 76 -1.06 32.07 22.47
N PRO A 77 0.26 31.83 22.58
CA PRO A 77 1.26 32.84 22.97
C PRO A 77 1.42 34.03 22.00
N HIS A 78 0.68 34.05 20.88
CA HIS A 78 0.71 35.11 19.88
C HIS A 78 -0.68 35.71 19.53
N GLY A 79 -1.65 35.63 20.44
CA GLY A 79 -2.86 36.46 20.37
C GLY A 79 -3.93 36.06 19.34
N GLY A 80 -3.95 34.81 18.89
CA GLY A 80 -5.11 34.19 18.24
C GLY A 80 -5.70 33.08 19.11
N LEU A 81 -7.02 32.86 19.06
CA LEU A 81 -7.62 31.66 19.65
C LEU A 81 -6.90 30.43 19.06
N LYS A 82 -6.41 29.56 19.93
CA LYS A 82 -5.86 28.28 19.51
C LYS A 82 -7.01 27.40 19.03
N ILE A 83 -6.73 26.54 18.04
CA ILE A 83 -7.43 25.26 17.89
C ILE A 83 -7.65 24.71 19.31
N PRO A 84 -8.87 24.25 19.71
CA PRO A 84 -9.04 23.65 21.02
C PRO A 84 -7.90 22.67 21.21
N THR A 85 -7.07 22.84 22.25
CA THR A 85 -5.76 22.14 22.34
C THR A 85 -5.92 20.63 22.15
N SER A 86 -7.12 20.12 22.44
CA SER A 86 -7.58 18.77 22.09
C SER A 86 -7.52 18.38 20.61
N LEU A 87 -7.92 19.20 19.63
CA LEU A 87 -7.93 18.78 18.22
C LEU A 87 -6.50 18.66 17.67
N GLU A 88 -5.60 19.59 18.02
CA GLU A 88 -4.20 19.49 17.61
C GLU A 88 -3.50 18.32 18.31
N GLU A 89 -3.73 18.12 19.62
CA GLU A 89 -3.25 16.93 20.34
C GLU A 89 -3.81 15.62 19.78
N ASP A 90 -5.06 15.59 19.34
CA ASP A 90 -5.69 14.39 18.80
C ASP A 90 -5.24 14.10 17.36
N ILE A 91 -4.97 15.14 16.56
CA ILE A 91 -4.29 15.01 15.26
C ILE A 91 -2.90 14.43 15.47
N ASP A 92 -2.10 15.00 16.38
CA ASP A 92 -0.73 14.54 16.63
C ASP A 92 -0.72 13.10 17.17
N LYS A 93 -1.67 12.71 18.04
CA LYS A 93 -1.85 11.32 18.48
C LYS A 93 -2.22 10.38 17.33
N ALA A 94 -3.12 10.81 16.42
CA ALA A 94 -3.50 10.02 15.26
C ALA A 94 -2.33 9.83 14.29
N GLU A 95 -1.52 10.87 14.07
CA GLU A 95 -0.31 10.80 13.27
C GLU A 95 0.75 9.92 13.91
N ASP A 96 0.97 10.02 15.22
CA ASP A 96 1.91 9.18 15.96
C ASP A 96 1.58 7.70 15.88
N LYS A 97 0.29 7.32 15.97
CA LYS A 97 -0.16 5.94 15.76
C LYS A 97 0.04 5.44 14.33
N LEU A 98 0.03 6.35 13.36
CA LEU A 98 0.19 6.04 11.93
C LEU A 98 1.63 6.22 11.42
N LYS A 99 2.59 6.63 12.27
CA LYS A 99 3.99 6.93 11.89
C LYS A 99 4.68 5.84 11.07
N THR A 100 4.46 4.56 11.39
CA THR A 100 5.04 3.42 10.64
C THR A 100 4.44 3.23 9.23
N VAL A 101 3.21 3.70 9.00
CA VAL A 101 2.53 3.66 7.69
C VAL A 101 2.81 4.93 6.88
N ILE A 102 2.95 6.09 7.55
CA ILE A 102 3.20 7.40 6.96
C ILE A 102 4.60 7.46 6.30
N ASN A 103 5.63 6.86 6.91
CA ASN A 103 7.00 6.88 6.38
C ASN A 103 7.21 6.10 5.07
N ASN A 104 6.22 5.32 4.61
CA ASN A 104 6.27 4.61 3.32
C ASN A 104 5.86 5.47 2.11
N TYR A 105 5.47 6.73 2.31
CA TYR A 105 4.94 7.63 1.28
C TYR A 105 5.78 8.89 1.03
N GLY A 106 7.03 8.92 1.51
CA GLY A 106 7.97 10.02 1.32
C GLY A 106 8.13 10.91 2.55
N ASP A 107 9.15 11.77 2.54
CA ASP A 107 9.49 12.65 3.66
C ASP A 107 8.34 13.63 3.97
N SER A 108 7.96 13.67 5.24
CA SER A 108 6.80 14.38 5.77
C SER A 108 6.83 15.89 5.48
N GLU A 109 8.01 16.49 5.37
CA GLU A 109 8.18 17.91 5.01
C GLU A 109 8.00 18.20 3.52
N GLU A 110 8.41 17.29 2.64
CA GLU A 110 8.36 17.49 1.18
C GLU A 110 6.93 17.34 0.65
N PHE A 111 6.18 16.38 1.20
CA PHE A 111 4.74 16.24 0.97
C PHE A 111 3.96 17.48 1.44
N TYR A 112 4.31 18.02 2.62
CA TYR A 112 3.71 19.24 3.17
C TYR A 112 3.99 20.45 2.28
N LYS A 113 5.24 20.64 1.84
CA LYS A 113 5.64 21.72 0.92
C LYS A 113 4.90 21.65 -0.42
N ASN A 114 4.69 20.45 -0.97
CA ASN A 114 4.00 20.26 -2.25
C ASN A 114 2.48 20.52 -2.17
N LEU A 115 1.80 20.05 -1.11
CA LEU A 115 0.38 20.36 -0.89
C LEU A 115 0.16 21.85 -0.63
N VAL A 116 0.97 22.47 0.24
CA VAL A 116 0.87 23.91 0.49
C VAL A 116 1.05 24.71 -0.81
N LYS A 117 1.91 24.27 -1.73
CA LYS A 117 2.09 24.91 -3.05
C LYS A 117 0.88 24.76 -3.98
N GLU A 118 0.11 23.68 -3.84
CA GLU A 118 -1.09 23.37 -4.64
C GLU A 118 -2.31 24.21 -4.22
N TYR A 119 -2.44 24.55 -2.93
CA TYR A 119 -3.60 25.24 -2.38
C TYR A 119 -3.37 26.71 -1.98
N THR A 120 -2.15 27.24 -2.17
CA THR A 120 -1.82 28.63 -1.83
C THR A 120 -1.42 29.43 -3.08
N SER A 121 -2.32 30.26 -3.59
CA SER A 121 -1.98 31.30 -4.58
C SER A 121 -1.87 32.65 -3.89
N SER A 122 -0.62 33.11 -3.78
CA SER A 122 -0.08 34.46 -3.46
C SER A 122 -0.68 35.35 -2.38
N THR A 123 -1.90 35.18 -1.85
CA THR A 123 -2.39 35.93 -0.66
C THR A 123 -3.62 35.37 0.06
N MET A 124 -4.34 34.36 -0.47
CA MET A 124 -5.50 33.76 0.22
C MET A 124 -5.49 32.23 0.12
N ILE A 125 -5.82 31.56 1.23
CA ILE A 125 -6.03 30.11 1.28
C ILE A 125 -7.49 29.82 0.96
N ASP A 126 -7.74 28.99 -0.05
CA ASP A 126 -9.09 28.58 -0.43
C ASP A 126 -9.53 27.37 0.41
N LEU A 127 -10.16 27.66 1.55
CA LEU A 127 -10.69 26.65 2.48
C LEU A 127 -11.65 25.69 1.79
N SER A 128 -12.44 26.16 0.82
CA SER A 128 -13.40 25.34 0.08
C SER A 128 -12.70 24.20 -0.67
N LYS A 129 -11.51 24.44 -1.24
CA LYS A 129 -10.73 23.39 -1.92
C LYS A 129 -10.20 22.32 -0.97
N ILE A 130 -9.79 22.73 0.24
CA ILE A 130 -9.34 21.79 1.27
C ILE A 130 -10.53 20.93 1.70
N GLU A 131 -11.69 21.54 1.94
CA GLU A 131 -12.91 20.84 2.29
C GLU A 131 -13.33 19.83 1.22
N PHE A 132 -13.41 20.26 -0.05
CA PHE A 132 -13.69 19.36 -1.16
C PHE A 132 -12.72 18.20 -1.20
N ARG A 133 -11.43 18.44 -0.97
CA ARG A 133 -10.43 17.37 -0.96
C ARG A 133 -10.63 16.40 0.19
N ILE A 134 -10.94 16.87 1.40
CA ILE A 134 -11.22 15.96 2.53
C ILE A 134 -12.49 15.14 2.23
N GLU A 135 -13.53 15.75 1.66
CA GLU A 135 -14.73 15.03 1.22
C GLU A 135 -14.45 13.99 0.13
N GLU A 136 -13.63 14.33 -0.87
CA GLU A 136 -13.17 13.39 -1.90
C GLU A 136 -12.47 12.17 -1.30
N GLU A 137 -11.58 12.40 -0.32
CA GLU A 137 -10.86 11.32 0.37
C GLU A 137 -11.80 10.43 1.19
N LEU A 138 -12.72 11.03 1.96
CA LEU A 138 -13.75 10.30 2.70
C LEU A 138 -14.66 9.50 1.77
N HIS A 139 -15.08 10.10 0.66
CA HIS A 139 -15.92 9.44 -0.33
C HIS A 139 -15.18 8.29 -1.02
N SER A 140 -13.88 8.45 -1.29
CA SER A 140 -13.03 7.38 -1.80
C SER A 140 -12.92 6.22 -0.80
N ILE A 141 -12.78 6.52 0.50
CA ILE A 141 -12.72 5.51 1.55
C ILE A 141 -14.08 4.79 1.67
N ALA A 142 -15.18 5.54 1.68
CA ALA A 142 -16.54 5.01 1.70
C ALA A 142 -16.78 4.05 0.52
N ASN A 143 -16.33 4.41 -0.69
CA ASN A 143 -16.38 3.54 -1.87
C ASN A 143 -15.58 2.23 -1.66
N ILE A 144 -14.45 2.27 -0.97
CA ILE A 144 -13.61 1.09 -0.74
C ILE A 144 -14.24 0.14 0.29
N ILE A 145 -14.94 0.65 1.30
CA ILE A 145 -15.52 -0.16 2.40
C ILE A 145 -16.97 -0.60 2.17
N ASN A 146 -17.69 0.05 1.23
CA ASN A 146 -19.10 -0.21 0.98
C ASN A 146 -19.31 -1.51 0.17
N ASN A 147 -19.22 -2.65 0.86
CA ASN A 147 -19.42 -3.98 0.29
C ASN A 147 -20.91 -4.36 0.08
N THR A 148 -21.85 -3.46 0.39
CA THR A 148 -23.30 -3.77 0.43
C THR A 148 -24.13 -2.95 -0.56
N ASN A 149 -23.49 -2.23 -1.49
CA ASN A 149 -24.14 -1.33 -2.46
C ASN A 149 -25.15 -0.34 -1.82
N ARG A 150 -24.89 0.11 -0.58
CA ARG A 150 -25.70 1.16 0.04
C ARG A 150 -25.41 2.49 -0.66
N ASP A 151 -26.41 3.35 -0.78
CA ASP A 151 -26.18 4.71 -1.29
C ASP A 151 -25.21 5.46 -0.36
N ILE A 152 -24.14 5.98 -0.93
CA ILE A 152 -23.13 6.74 -0.19
C ILE A 152 -23.65 8.17 -0.03
N PRO A 153 -23.76 8.69 1.19
CA PRO A 153 -24.27 10.03 1.42
C PRO A 153 -23.25 11.09 0.97
N ILE A 154 -23.76 12.27 0.62
CA ILE A 154 -22.95 13.44 0.24
C ILE A 154 -22.78 14.35 1.47
N GLY A 155 -21.56 14.84 1.68
CA GLY A 155 -21.18 15.79 2.72
C GLY A 155 -20.37 15.17 3.86
N GLY A 156 -19.35 15.89 4.33
CA GLY A 156 -18.33 15.39 5.26
C GLY A 156 -18.83 14.66 6.49
N ILE A 157 -19.72 15.27 7.30
CA ILE A 157 -20.24 14.63 8.53
C ILE A 157 -21.02 13.35 8.22
N LYS A 158 -21.86 13.36 7.17
CA LYS A 158 -22.65 12.19 6.77
C LYS A 158 -21.77 11.07 6.23
N LEU A 159 -20.69 11.42 5.52
CA LEU A 159 -19.68 10.46 5.07
C LEU A 159 -18.97 9.80 6.25
N ILE A 160 -18.62 10.56 7.30
CA ILE A 160 -17.98 10.02 8.51
C ILE A 160 -18.92 9.04 9.22
N GLU A 161 -20.17 9.44 9.45
CA GLU A 161 -21.18 8.58 10.09
C GLU A 161 -21.41 7.28 9.29
N PHE A 162 -21.45 7.38 7.96
CA PHE A 162 -21.51 6.22 7.09
C PHE A 162 -20.30 5.30 7.27
N ILE A 163 -19.09 5.85 7.25
CA ILE A 163 -17.83 5.10 7.41
C ILE A 163 -17.76 4.39 8.78
N GLU A 164 -18.17 5.05 9.85
CA GLU A 164 -18.19 4.49 11.21
C GLU A 164 -19.06 3.23 11.32
N THR A 165 -20.13 3.11 10.51
CA THR A 165 -20.99 1.92 10.51
C THR A 165 -20.26 0.62 10.12
N PHE A 166 -19.15 0.73 9.38
CA PHE A 166 -18.37 -0.42 8.92
C PHE A 166 -17.22 -0.80 9.87
N LYS A 167 -16.95 -0.02 10.93
CA LYS A 167 -15.85 -0.24 11.90
C LYS A 167 -14.50 -0.58 11.23
N SER A 168 -14.27 -0.04 10.04
CA SER A 168 -13.14 -0.39 9.17
C SER A 168 -11.96 0.57 9.32
N ILE A 169 -12.13 1.62 10.12
CA ILE A 169 -11.15 2.69 10.40
C ILE A 169 -11.12 2.88 11.91
N ASP A 170 -9.95 3.21 12.44
CA ASP A 170 -9.75 3.49 13.85
C ASP A 170 -10.60 4.69 14.32
N ASP A 171 -11.31 4.55 15.43
CA ASP A 171 -12.25 5.56 15.97
C ASP A 171 -11.58 6.93 16.21
N ASP A 172 -10.28 6.94 16.49
CA ASP A 172 -9.50 8.17 16.66
C ASP A 172 -9.47 9.01 15.37
N VAL A 173 -9.40 8.34 14.20
CA VAL A 173 -9.37 9.02 12.89
C VAL A 173 -10.73 9.63 12.59
N THR A 174 -11.82 8.88 12.76
CA THR A 174 -13.17 9.40 12.51
C THR A 174 -13.51 10.52 13.49
N GLN A 175 -13.04 10.43 14.74
CA GLN A 175 -13.19 11.49 15.74
C GLN A 175 -12.43 12.76 15.38
N VAL A 176 -11.18 12.68 14.91
CA VAL A 176 -10.39 13.85 14.47
C VAL A 176 -11.06 14.56 13.30
N VAL A 177 -11.52 13.80 12.32
CA VAL A 177 -12.23 14.33 11.14
C VAL A 177 -13.54 14.98 11.60
N ARG A 178 -14.32 14.36 12.49
CA ARG A 178 -15.57 14.94 13.02
C ARG A 178 -15.33 16.27 13.74
N LYS A 179 -14.34 16.31 14.64
CA LYS A 179 -13.98 17.54 15.38
C LYS A 179 -13.52 18.66 14.45
N TYR A 180 -12.90 18.34 13.32
CA TYR A 180 -12.54 19.34 12.31
C TYR A 180 -13.76 20.01 11.67
N TRP A 181 -14.79 19.24 11.29
CA TRP A 181 -16.03 19.80 10.74
C TRP A 181 -16.79 20.64 11.78
N GLU A 182 -16.88 20.17 13.02
CA GLU A 182 -17.52 20.92 14.12
C GLU A 182 -16.79 22.24 14.41
N PHE A 183 -15.45 22.21 14.40
CA PHE A 183 -14.61 23.38 14.62
C PHE A 183 -14.70 24.39 13.47
N LYS A 184 -14.69 23.92 12.22
CA LYS A 184 -14.87 24.74 11.03
C LYS A 184 -16.22 25.48 11.07
N ASP A 185 -17.31 24.77 11.33
CA ASP A 185 -18.66 25.35 11.36
C ASP A 185 -18.80 26.40 12.49
N THR A 186 -18.04 26.25 13.57
CA THR A 186 -17.98 27.21 14.68
C THR A 186 -17.22 28.50 14.32
N LEU A 187 -16.28 28.44 13.36
CA LEU A 187 -15.43 29.56 12.96
C LEU A 187 -15.94 30.33 11.72
N LEU A 188 -16.89 29.77 10.97
CA LEU A 188 -17.56 30.46 9.85
C LEU A 188 -18.30 31.74 10.28
N THR A 189 -18.46 31.99 11.58
CA THR A 189 -19.05 33.21 12.15
C THR A 189 -18.01 34.30 12.47
N ILE A 190 -16.72 34.06 12.28
CA ILE A 190 -15.62 34.96 12.67
C ILE A 190 -14.74 35.27 11.44
N ASP A 191 -14.84 36.49 10.92
CA ASP A 191 -14.09 36.93 9.73
C ASP A 191 -12.66 37.37 10.11
N ASN A 192 -11.69 36.44 10.10
CA ASN A 192 -10.27 36.73 10.39
C ASN A 192 -9.31 35.74 9.70
N ASP A 193 -8.40 36.28 8.88
CA ASP A 193 -7.38 35.60 8.07
C ASP A 193 -6.48 34.62 8.85
N TYR A 194 -6.23 34.87 10.14
CA TYR A 194 -5.42 33.98 10.97
C TYR A 194 -6.12 32.63 11.21
N TYR A 195 -7.44 32.63 11.41
CA TYR A 195 -8.20 31.40 11.62
C TYR A 195 -8.30 30.58 10.35
N SER A 196 -8.43 31.24 9.20
CA SER A 196 -8.43 30.56 7.90
C SER A 196 -7.14 29.78 7.65
N ARG A 197 -5.99 30.27 8.13
CA ARG A 197 -4.71 29.53 8.05
C ARG A 197 -4.68 28.33 8.98
N SER A 198 -5.11 28.48 10.23
CA SER A 198 -5.09 27.40 11.21
C SER A 198 -6.05 26.25 10.85
N VAL A 199 -7.24 26.58 10.33
CA VAL A 199 -8.20 25.59 9.79
C VAL A 199 -7.63 24.92 8.54
N ALA A 200 -6.94 25.65 7.67
CA ALA A 200 -6.29 25.08 6.50
C ALA A 200 -5.18 24.08 6.88
N ASP A 201 -4.29 24.45 7.81
CA ASP A 201 -3.20 23.59 8.28
C ASP A 201 -3.73 22.28 8.88
N SER A 202 -4.79 22.37 9.70
CA SER A 202 -5.47 21.20 10.27
C SER A 202 -6.10 20.34 9.18
N GLY A 203 -6.75 20.95 8.19
CA GLY A 203 -7.34 20.25 7.05
C GLY A 203 -6.30 19.49 6.23
N ILE A 204 -5.13 20.09 5.99
CA ILE A 204 -4.01 19.45 5.28
C ILE A 204 -3.48 18.23 6.06
N LYS A 205 -3.30 18.35 7.39
CA LYS A 205 -2.91 17.21 8.23
C LYS A 205 -3.96 16.08 8.17
N ILE A 206 -5.25 16.43 8.16
CA ILE A 206 -6.33 15.44 8.01
C ILE A 206 -6.31 14.78 6.64
N ILE A 207 -6.10 15.52 5.54
CA ILE A 207 -5.93 14.94 4.19
C ILE A 207 -4.79 13.91 4.19
N ARG A 208 -3.70 14.21 4.89
CA ARG A 208 -2.57 13.28 5.04
C ARG A 208 -2.99 12.00 5.78
N ILE A 209 -3.61 12.14 6.95
CA ILE A 209 -4.14 11.02 7.74
C ILE A 209 -5.09 10.17 6.90
N LEU A 210 -6.05 10.79 6.21
CA LEU A 210 -7.02 10.10 5.36
C LEU A 210 -6.37 9.40 4.17
N ASN A 211 -5.33 9.98 3.56
CA ASN A 211 -4.57 9.29 2.51
C ASN A 211 -3.85 8.05 3.04
N SER A 212 -3.25 8.12 4.23
CA SER A 212 -2.61 6.98 4.89
C SER A 212 -3.63 5.90 5.26
N VAL A 213 -4.79 6.31 5.79
CA VAL A 213 -5.89 5.41 6.13
C VAL A 213 -6.51 4.80 4.88
N LYS A 214 -6.74 5.57 3.81
CA LYS A 214 -7.15 5.06 2.50
C LYS A 214 -6.15 4.02 1.99
N GLY A 215 -4.85 4.25 2.17
CA GLY A 215 -3.80 3.26 1.90
C GLY A 215 -3.98 1.99 2.72
N LYS A 216 -4.17 2.09 4.03
CA LYS A 216 -4.40 0.97 4.97
C LYS A 216 -5.71 0.22 4.69
N VAL A 217 -6.81 0.93 4.46
CA VAL A 217 -8.13 0.39 4.11
C VAL A 217 -8.11 -0.24 2.72
N ARG A 218 -7.39 0.34 1.77
CA ARG A 218 -7.15 -0.28 0.46
C ARG A 218 -6.29 -1.54 0.61
N VAL A 219 -5.29 -1.57 1.50
CA VAL A 219 -4.51 -2.77 1.81
C VAL A 219 -5.36 -3.84 2.52
N ASN A 220 -6.24 -3.45 3.45
CA ASN A 220 -7.13 -4.34 4.18
C ASN A 220 -8.29 -4.87 3.31
N ASN A 221 -8.84 -4.06 2.39
CA ASN A 221 -9.92 -4.47 1.48
C ASN A 221 -9.41 -5.07 0.15
N GLN A 222 -8.19 -4.78 -0.28
CA GLN A 222 -7.53 -5.53 -1.37
C GLN A 222 -6.93 -6.88 -0.88
N GLY A 223 -6.96 -7.13 0.43
CA GLY A 223 -6.59 -8.43 1.02
C GLY A 223 -7.76 -9.41 1.21
N LEU A 224 -9.03 -8.99 1.05
CA LEU A 224 -10.18 -9.85 1.35
C LEU A 224 -11.36 -9.76 0.37
N ASN A 225 -11.46 -8.75 -0.48
CA ASN A 225 -12.44 -8.78 -1.57
C ASN A 225 -11.81 -9.46 -2.79
N GLU A 226 -11.89 -10.80 -2.79
CA GLU A 226 -11.78 -11.57 -4.02
C GLU A 226 -12.71 -10.93 -5.04
N LYS A 227 -12.15 -10.29 -6.09
CA LYS A 227 -12.98 -9.70 -7.14
C LYS A 227 -13.87 -10.82 -7.68
N THR A 228 -15.17 -10.71 -7.49
CA THR A 228 -16.11 -11.64 -8.10
C THR A 228 -16.25 -11.24 -9.57
N PHE A 229 -16.19 -12.24 -10.45
CA PHE A 229 -16.43 -12.01 -11.86
C PHE A 229 -17.83 -11.42 -12.06
N SER A 230 -17.93 -10.32 -12.80
CA SER A 230 -19.21 -9.74 -13.21
C SER A 230 -19.16 -9.36 -14.69
N GLY A 231 -20.24 -9.63 -15.42
CA GLY A 231 -20.35 -9.35 -16.85
C GLY A 231 -20.31 -10.60 -17.74
N ILE A 232 -20.03 -10.38 -19.01
CA ILE A 232 -20.06 -11.44 -20.04
C ILE A 232 -18.68 -12.10 -20.14
N PRO A 233 -18.57 -13.42 -19.93
CA PRO A 233 -17.30 -14.12 -20.04
C PRO A 233 -16.79 -14.10 -21.48
N LYS A 234 -15.53 -13.72 -21.66
CA LYS A 234 -14.84 -13.80 -22.96
C LYS A 234 -14.21 -15.16 -23.23
N GLY A 235 -13.98 -15.94 -22.18
CA GLY A 235 -13.41 -17.27 -22.27
C GLY A 235 -12.86 -17.73 -20.94
N ILE A 236 -12.23 -18.91 -20.98
CA ILE A 236 -11.50 -19.49 -19.85
C ILE A 236 -10.04 -19.66 -20.26
N ILE A 237 -9.16 -19.37 -19.32
CA ILE A 237 -7.71 -19.58 -19.45
C ILE A 237 -7.20 -20.44 -18.31
N SER A 238 -6.00 -20.98 -18.50
CA SER A 238 -5.19 -21.61 -17.46
C SER A 238 -4.00 -20.69 -17.21
N ASN A 239 -3.71 -20.47 -15.93
CA ASN A 239 -2.56 -19.70 -15.47
C ASN A 239 -1.59 -20.63 -14.74
N ASN A 240 -0.30 -20.28 -14.86
CA ASN A 240 0.77 -20.91 -14.08
C ASN A 240 0.76 -22.44 -14.13
N LEU A 241 0.63 -23.00 -15.33
CA LEU A 241 0.51 -24.43 -15.56
C LEU A 241 1.87 -25.11 -15.44
N GLN A 242 2.04 -25.91 -14.39
CA GLN A 242 3.24 -26.73 -14.15
C GLN A 242 2.85 -28.21 -14.15
N ILE A 243 3.53 -29.02 -14.97
CA ILE A 243 3.39 -30.47 -14.96
C ILE A 243 4.61 -31.11 -14.29
N SER A 244 4.35 -32.00 -13.33
CA SER A 244 5.38 -32.74 -12.60
C SER A 244 5.10 -34.24 -12.67
N PRO A 245 5.77 -34.97 -13.59
CA PRO A 245 5.64 -36.41 -13.65
C PRO A 245 6.43 -37.09 -12.51
N LYS A 246 5.76 -38.02 -11.84
CA LYS A 246 6.33 -39.00 -10.91
C LYS A 246 6.14 -40.40 -11.51
N GLU A 247 6.67 -41.43 -10.85
CA GLU A 247 6.66 -42.81 -11.36
C GLU A 247 5.25 -43.35 -11.63
N ASP A 248 4.34 -43.22 -10.66
CA ASP A 248 2.97 -43.77 -10.74
C ASP A 248 1.86 -42.71 -10.89
N ILE A 249 2.23 -41.44 -10.83
CA ILE A 249 1.28 -40.32 -10.82
C ILE A 249 1.86 -39.13 -11.57
N VAL A 250 1.01 -38.40 -12.28
CA VAL A 250 1.36 -37.09 -12.83
C VAL A 250 0.58 -36.04 -12.06
N GLU A 251 1.28 -34.99 -11.64
CA GLU A 251 0.70 -33.84 -10.98
C GLU A 251 0.69 -32.65 -11.94
N LEU A 252 -0.42 -31.92 -11.97
CA LEU A 252 -0.57 -30.68 -12.73
C LEU A 252 -1.04 -29.58 -11.78
N TYR A 253 -0.22 -28.57 -11.60
CA TYR A 253 -0.54 -27.36 -10.86
C TYR A 253 -1.04 -26.30 -11.83
N THR A 254 -2.22 -25.72 -11.59
CA THR A 254 -2.72 -24.60 -12.40
C THR A 254 -3.89 -23.91 -11.72
N SER A 255 -4.07 -22.60 -11.96
CA SER A 255 -5.36 -21.94 -11.73
C SER A 255 -6.12 -21.81 -13.04
N ILE A 256 -7.43 -21.96 -12.98
CA ILE A 256 -8.33 -21.75 -14.12
C ILE A 256 -9.06 -20.45 -13.88
N SER A 257 -9.06 -19.54 -14.85
CA SER A 257 -9.67 -18.23 -14.70
C SER A 257 -10.65 -17.92 -15.83
N VAL A 258 -11.75 -17.24 -15.51
CA VAL A 258 -12.62 -16.62 -16.51
C VAL A 258 -12.08 -15.25 -16.86
N LEU A 259 -12.14 -14.88 -18.14
CA LEU A 259 -11.78 -13.55 -18.61
C LEU A 259 -13.00 -12.64 -18.75
N ASP A 260 -12.88 -11.40 -18.29
CA ASP A 260 -13.86 -10.35 -18.58
C ASP A 260 -13.62 -9.70 -19.96
N SER A 261 -14.42 -8.68 -20.28
CA SER A 261 -14.30 -7.91 -21.52
C SER A 261 -12.96 -7.18 -21.70
N ASN A 262 -12.25 -6.92 -20.60
CA ASN A 262 -10.96 -6.25 -20.57
C ASN A 262 -9.80 -7.24 -20.45
N LEU A 263 -10.06 -8.55 -20.58
CA LEU A 263 -9.10 -9.64 -20.40
C LEU A 263 -8.49 -9.71 -18.98
N ASN A 264 -9.18 -9.17 -17.98
CA ASN A 264 -8.81 -9.43 -16.59
C ASN A 264 -9.18 -10.87 -16.24
N ALA A 265 -8.28 -11.57 -15.53
CA ALA A 265 -8.45 -12.95 -15.13
C ALA A 265 -9.06 -13.07 -13.72
N PHE A 266 -10.13 -13.85 -13.60
CA PHE A 266 -10.83 -14.12 -12.35
C PHE A 266 -10.79 -15.63 -12.06
N PRO A 267 -10.00 -16.08 -11.07
CA PRO A 267 -9.88 -17.50 -10.75
C PRO A 267 -11.22 -18.16 -10.40
N LEU A 268 -11.53 -19.26 -11.09
CA LEU A 268 -12.66 -20.13 -10.80
C LEU A 268 -12.38 -20.97 -9.57
N LYS A 269 -13.41 -21.11 -8.74
CA LYS A 269 -13.36 -21.87 -7.50
C LYS A 269 -14.17 -23.14 -7.60
N GLU A 270 -13.83 -24.08 -6.72
CA GLU A 270 -14.59 -25.32 -6.53
C GLU A 270 -14.71 -26.21 -7.78
N LEU A 271 -13.74 -26.12 -8.70
CA LEU A 271 -13.66 -27.05 -9.82
C LEU A 271 -13.39 -28.48 -9.32
N LYS A 272 -14.06 -29.44 -9.94
CA LYS A 272 -14.01 -30.88 -9.64
C LYS A 272 -13.47 -31.66 -10.83
N ASP A 273 -13.19 -32.94 -10.61
CA ASP A 273 -12.70 -33.87 -11.64
C ASP A 273 -13.59 -33.93 -12.90
N GLU A 274 -14.91 -33.76 -12.74
CA GLU A 274 -15.86 -33.69 -13.85
C GLU A 274 -15.61 -32.53 -14.83
N ASN A 275 -15.05 -31.42 -14.34
CA ASN A 275 -14.71 -30.26 -15.16
C ASN A 275 -13.50 -30.52 -16.07
N PHE A 276 -12.74 -31.60 -15.84
CA PHE A 276 -11.50 -31.86 -16.55
C PHE A 276 -11.57 -33.14 -17.39
N ARG A 277 -10.88 -33.09 -18.54
CA ARG A 277 -10.57 -34.26 -19.37
C ARG A 277 -9.10 -34.20 -19.76
N ILE A 278 -8.35 -35.25 -19.47
CA ILE A 278 -6.93 -35.35 -19.79
C ILE A 278 -6.72 -36.46 -20.81
N PHE A 279 -5.97 -36.15 -21.86
CA PHE A 279 -5.55 -37.12 -22.88
C PHE A 279 -4.03 -37.10 -23.02
N GLU A 280 -3.41 -38.27 -22.89
CA GLU A 280 -2.00 -38.47 -23.18
C GLU A 280 -1.84 -39.01 -24.60
N SER A 281 -0.87 -38.46 -25.32
CA SER A 281 -0.50 -38.89 -26.66
C SER A 281 1.01 -39.15 -26.72
N TYR A 282 1.38 -40.36 -27.10
CA TYR A 282 2.77 -40.79 -27.26
C TYR A 282 2.85 -41.81 -28.40
N ALA A 283 3.89 -41.72 -29.21
CA ALA A 283 4.00 -42.44 -30.49
C ALA A 283 2.73 -42.26 -31.36
N LYS A 284 1.96 -43.34 -31.61
CA LYS A 284 0.69 -43.33 -32.35
C LYS A 284 -0.54 -43.53 -31.44
N ASN A 285 -0.35 -43.61 -30.13
CA ASN A 285 -1.41 -43.84 -29.18
C ASN A 285 -1.93 -42.52 -28.63
N LYS A 286 -3.25 -42.40 -28.51
CA LYS A 286 -3.91 -41.34 -27.75
C LYS A 286 -4.88 -42.00 -26.78
N LYS A 287 -4.66 -41.82 -25.48
CA LYS A 287 -5.46 -42.44 -24.42
C LYS A 287 -5.99 -41.37 -23.48
N ARG A 288 -7.22 -41.57 -23.02
CA ARG A 288 -7.78 -40.74 -21.95
C ARG A 288 -7.21 -41.18 -20.61
N ALA A 289 -6.57 -40.26 -19.90
CA ALA A 289 -6.09 -40.51 -18.55
C ALA A 289 -7.26 -40.52 -17.55
N LYS A 290 -7.16 -41.38 -16.55
CA LYS A 290 -8.10 -41.40 -15.43
C LYS A 290 -7.61 -40.44 -14.36
N ILE A 291 -8.32 -39.33 -14.19
CA ILE A 291 -8.09 -38.38 -13.10
C ILE A 291 -8.32 -39.11 -11.78
N SER A 292 -7.35 -38.99 -10.88
CA SER A 292 -7.40 -39.51 -9.53
C SER A 292 -8.02 -38.49 -8.59
N GLU A 293 -7.61 -37.22 -8.71
CA GLU A 293 -8.04 -36.16 -7.80
C GLU A 293 -7.93 -34.78 -8.46
N VAL A 294 -8.80 -33.85 -8.04
CA VAL A 294 -8.68 -32.41 -8.29
C VAL A 294 -8.85 -31.71 -6.96
N THR A 295 -7.78 -31.09 -6.47
CA THR A 295 -7.76 -30.51 -5.12
C THR A 295 -7.19 -29.10 -5.17
N PRO A 296 -7.88 -28.10 -4.60
CA PRO A 296 -7.30 -26.77 -4.41
C PRO A 296 -5.99 -26.88 -3.64
N ILE A 297 -4.92 -26.21 -4.09
CA ILE A 297 -3.63 -26.25 -3.40
C ILE A 297 -3.77 -25.80 -1.94
N SER A 298 -4.78 -24.97 -1.66
CA SER A 298 -5.07 -24.46 -0.33
C SER A 298 -5.50 -25.49 0.70
N LYS A 299 -5.81 -26.71 0.27
CA LYS A 299 -6.19 -27.82 1.14
C LYS A 299 -5.02 -28.77 1.39
N LEU A 300 -3.86 -28.49 0.82
CA LEU A 300 -2.70 -29.38 0.82
C LEU A 300 -1.50 -28.70 1.46
N LYS A 301 -0.77 -29.46 2.28
CA LYS A 301 0.51 -29.01 2.82
C LYS A 301 1.62 -29.30 1.81
N ILE A 302 1.57 -28.65 0.65
CA ILE A 302 2.63 -28.73 -0.35
C ILE A 302 3.53 -27.48 -0.26
N PRO A 303 4.83 -27.61 -0.57
CA PRO A 303 5.70 -26.46 -0.69
C PRO A 303 5.34 -25.66 -1.94
N LEU A 304 5.08 -24.37 -1.76
CA LEU A 304 5.02 -23.36 -2.81
C LEU A 304 6.35 -22.63 -2.84
N LYS A 305 7.17 -22.91 -3.86
CA LYS A 305 8.48 -22.29 -4.03
C LYS A 305 8.43 -21.20 -5.08
N ILE A 306 8.83 -19.99 -4.72
CA ILE A 306 8.86 -18.85 -5.63
C ILE A 306 10.26 -18.28 -5.67
N ILE A 307 10.84 -18.17 -6.86
CA ILE A 307 12.03 -17.34 -7.08
C ILE A 307 11.56 -15.97 -7.58
N ILE A 308 11.96 -14.92 -6.87
CA ILE A 308 11.71 -13.53 -7.28
C ILE A 308 13.03 -12.97 -7.82
N ALA A 309 13.13 -12.93 -9.15
CA ALA A 309 14.25 -12.34 -9.86
C ALA A 309 13.97 -10.84 -10.08
N ILE A 310 14.75 -9.97 -9.44
CA ILE A 310 14.53 -8.51 -9.45
C ILE A 310 15.72 -7.83 -10.14
N ASP A 311 15.43 -7.06 -11.18
CA ASP A 311 16.40 -6.20 -11.83
C ASP A 311 16.85 -5.11 -10.86
N VAL A 312 18.15 -5.06 -10.61
CA VAL A 312 18.78 -4.01 -9.81
C VAL A 312 19.83 -3.26 -10.62
N SER A 313 19.68 -3.16 -11.94
CA SER A 313 20.56 -2.34 -12.78
C SER A 313 20.35 -0.82 -12.58
N PRO A 314 21.21 0.08 -13.10
CA PRO A 314 21.12 1.51 -12.80
C PRO A 314 19.83 2.15 -13.33
N SER A 315 19.21 1.57 -14.37
CA SER A 315 17.93 2.07 -14.88
C SER A 315 16.79 1.96 -13.87
N MET A 316 16.92 1.05 -12.89
CA MET A 316 15.97 0.85 -11.81
C MET A 316 16.12 1.85 -10.67
N GLU A 317 17.13 2.73 -10.67
CA GLU A 317 17.39 3.67 -9.57
C GLU A 317 16.18 4.56 -9.23
N GLY A 318 16.06 4.93 -7.95
CA GLY A 318 15.01 5.80 -7.45
C GLY A 318 13.64 5.13 -7.41
N GLU A 319 12.62 5.78 -7.99
CA GLU A 319 11.22 5.37 -7.84
C GLU A 319 10.96 3.93 -8.35
N ARG A 320 11.65 3.48 -9.40
CA ARG A 320 11.38 2.16 -10.01
C ARG A 320 11.72 1.02 -9.05
N LEU A 321 12.93 1.01 -8.48
CA LEU A 321 13.34 0.01 -7.51
C LEU A 321 12.51 0.11 -6.22
N GLU A 322 12.22 1.32 -5.74
CA GLU A 322 11.39 1.48 -4.52
C GLU A 322 9.96 0.95 -4.70
N LYS A 323 9.35 1.18 -5.87
CA LYS A 323 8.02 0.62 -6.19
C LYS A 323 8.06 -0.88 -6.43
N ALA A 324 9.14 -1.39 -7.03
CA ALA A 324 9.39 -2.83 -7.17
C ALA A 324 9.48 -3.51 -5.80
N LYS A 325 10.30 -2.98 -4.89
CA LYS A 325 10.40 -3.45 -3.50
C LYS A 325 9.04 -3.46 -2.81
N LEU A 326 8.30 -2.36 -2.88
CA LEU A 326 6.97 -2.25 -2.29
C LEU A 326 5.99 -3.29 -2.84
N ALA A 327 5.98 -3.51 -4.15
CA ALA A 327 5.12 -4.49 -4.80
C ALA A 327 5.47 -5.92 -4.38
N THR A 328 6.77 -6.26 -4.35
CA THR A 328 7.24 -7.56 -3.87
C THR A 328 6.80 -7.81 -2.43
N LYS A 329 7.02 -6.86 -1.52
CA LYS A 329 6.54 -6.99 -0.12
C LYS A 329 5.04 -7.25 -0.04
N ARG A 330 4.24 -6.58 -0.88
CA ARG A 330 2.78 -6.80 -0.93
C ARG A 330 2.41 -8.21 -1.40
N LEU A 331 3.06 -8.72 -2.46
CA LEU A 331 2.86 -10.10 -2.89
C LEU A 331 3.18 -11.09 -1.78
N ILE A 332 4.32 -10.94 -1.11
CA ILE A 332 4.72 -11.83 -0.01
C ILE A 332 3.70 -11.76 1.14
N SER A 333 3.29 -10.57 1.54
CA SER A 333 2.27 -10.36 2.56
C SER A 333 0.93 -11.03 2.18
N GLN A 334 0.50 -10.90 0.92
CA GLN A 334 -0.73 -11.53 0.41
C GLN A 334 -0.61 -13.05 0.35
N LEU A 335 0.48 -13.60 -0.17
CA LEU A 335 0.71 -15.04 -0.18
C LEU A 335 0.76 -15.60 1.24
N ASN A 336 1.37 -14.88 2.18
CA ASN A 336 1.40 -15.25 3.59
C ASN A 336 0.05 -15.14 4.29
N SER A 337 -0.89 -14.32 3.82
CA SER A 337 -2.28 -14.36 4.29
C SER A 337 -2.95 -15.72 4.01
N TYR A 338 -2.38 -16.47 3.07
CA TYR A 338 -2.73 -17.85 2.75
C TYR A 338 -1.74 -18.87 3.35
N LYS A 339 -0.94 -18.54 4.36
CA LYS A 339 0.04 -19.47 4.96
C LYS A 339 -0.57 -20.72 5.59
N ASP A 340 -1.83 -20.64 6.04
CA ASP A 340 -2.56 -21.81 6.55
C ASP A 340 -2.95 -22.79 5.42
N LYS A 341 -2.82 -22.34 4.16
CA LYS A 341 -3.24 -23.03 2.95
C LYS A 341 -2.07 -23.70 2.21
N PHE A 342 -0.83 -23.22 2.34
CA PHE A 342 0.38 -23.82 1.74
C PHE A 342 1.66 -23.38 2.46
N GLU A 343 2.75 -24.15 2.33
CA GLU A 343 4.07 -23.80 2.89
C GLU A 343 4.84 -22.92 1.89
N LEU A 344 4.84 -21.60 2.11
CA LEU A 344 5.53 -20.63 1.24
C LEU A 344 7.05 -20.65 1.48
N LYS A 345 7.82 -20.83 0.41
CA LYS A 345 9.28 -20.64 0.38
C LYS A 345 9.66 -19.68 -0.73
N VAL A 346 10.45 -18.67 -0.40
CA VAL A 346 10.85 -17.62 -1.35
C VAL A 346 12.36 -17.56 -1.41
N ALA A 347 12.92 -17.52 -2.61
CA ALA A 347 14.30 -17.12 -2.85
C ALA A 347 14.32 -15.82 -3.65
N THR A 348 15.27 -14.94 -3.35
CA THR A 348 15.40 -13.64 -4.03
C THR A 348 16.70 -13.63 -4.82
N LEU A 349 16.59 -13.33 -6.11
CA LEU A 349 17.72 -13.18 -7.02
C LEU A 349 17.76 -11.71 -7.52
N PRO A 350 18.47 -10.81 -6.83
CA PRO A 350 18.76 -9.51 -7.39
C PRO A 350 19.78 -9.68 -8.51
N PHE A 351 19.38 -9.43 -9.76
CA PHE A 351 20.30 -9.63 -10.88
C PHE A 351 20.93 -8.32 -11.33
N SER A 352 22.24 -8.33 -11.37
CA SER A 352 23.08 -7.32 -12.01
C SER A 352 24.47 -7.89 -12.31
N GLY A 353 25.29 -7.17 -13.07
CA GLY A 353 26.70 -7.53 -13.28
C GLY A 353 26.99 -8.37 -14.52
N GLU A 354 28.22 -8.88 -14.62
CA GLU A 354 28.72 -9.57 -15.83
C GLU A 354 28.39 -11.06 -15.88
N SER A 355 28.07 -11.67 -14.74
CA SER A 355 27.66 -13.07 -14.66
C SER A 355 26.87 -13.33 -13.40
N LEU A 356 25.92 -14.26 -13.51
CA LEU A 356 25.19 -14.78 -12.37
C LEU A 356 25.57 -16.24 -12.13
N ASP A 357 25.56 -16.60 -10.86
CA ASP A 357 25.74 -17.95 -10.36
C ASP A 357 24.88 -18.13 -9.10
N ARG A 358 24.96 -19.30 -8.47
CA ARG A 358 24.17 -19.59 -7.27
C ARG A 358 24.50 -18.66 -6.09
N GLU A 359 25.68 -18.06 -6.02
CA GLU A 359 26.06 -17.11 -4.97
C GLU A 359 25.41 -15.74 -5.17
N SER A 360 24.85 -15.49 -6.35
CA SER A 360 24.08 -14.28 -6.66
C SER A 360 22.71 -14.25 -5.96
N PHE A 361 22.21 -15.39 -5.47
CA PHE A 361 21.02 -15.42 -4.62
C PHE A 361 21.31 -14.81 -3.25
N ILE A 362 20.30 -14.17 -2.66
CA ILE A 362 20.40 -13.78 -1.26
C ILE A 362 20.35 -15.05 -0.40
N VAL A 363 21.37 -15.22 0.45
CA VAL A 363 21.52 -16.38 1.33
C VAL A 363 21.08 -16.04 2.75
N ASN A 364 20.36 -16.96 3.37
CA ASN A 364 19.97 -16.90 4.78
C ASN A 364 21.19 -17.18 5.65
N SER A 365 21.55 -16.21 6.49
CA SER A 365 22.73 -16.31 7.36
C SER A 365 22.60 -17.36 8.46
N LYS A 366 21.38 -17.86 8.75
CA LYS A 366 21.14 -18.84 9.81
C LYS A 366 21.47 -20.27 9.39
N ASP A 367 21.15 -20.64 8.16
CA ASP A 367 21.24 -22.02 7.66
C ASP A 367 21.95 -22.16 6.30
N ASN A 368 22.46 -21.06 5.75
CA ASN A 368 23.13 -20.99 4.45
C ASN A 368 22.24 -21.44 3.27
N SER A 369 20.92 -21.41 3.44
CA SER A 369 19.92 -21.67 2.41
C SER A 369 19.59 -20.40 1.63
N ILE A 370 19.17 -20.52 0.36
CA ILE A 370 18.59 -19.38 -0.38
C ILE A 370 17.08 -19.21 -0.12
N TRP A 371 16.46 -20.19 0.56
CA TRP A 371 15.02 -20.26 0.78
C TRP A 371 14.64 -19.64 2.12
N PHE A 372 13.71 -18.70 2.08
CA PHE A 372 13.13 -18.03 3.24
C PHE A 372 11.66 -18.39 3.37
N SER A 373 11.19 -18.61 4.60
CA SER A 373 9.77 -18.89 4.90
C SER A 373 9.12 -17.77 5.71
N GLU A 374 9.92 -16.95 6.41
CA GLU A 374 9.43 -15.88 7.27
C GLU A 374 9.30 -14.57 6.49
N VAL A 375 8.10 -13.98 6.49
CA VAL A 375 7.81 -12.73 5.76
C VAL A 375 8.73 -11.59 6.18
N GLU A 376 8.97 -11.43 7.48
CA GLU A 376 9.81 -10.34 7.99
C GLU A 376 11.25 -10.44 7.47
N GLU A 377 11.80 -11.66 7.35
CA GLU A 377 13.12 -11.87 6.78
C GLU A 377 13.17 -11.50 5.29
N ILE A 378 12.14 -11.91 4.54
CA ILE A 378 12.01 -11.59 3.11
C ILE A 378 11.87 -10.08 2.92
N GLU A 379 11.01 -9.40 3.68
CA GLU A 379 10.82 -7.95 3.60
C GLU A 379 12.11 -7.18 3.91
N ASN A 380 12.87 -7.63 4.90
CA ASN A 380 14.16 -7.05 5.27
C ASN A 380 15.19 -7.18 4.14
N ILE A 381 15.21 -8.32 3.45
CA ILE A 381 16.08 -8.54 2.28
C ILE A 381 15.69 -7.60 1.15
N ILE A 382 14.39 -7.54 0.83
CA ILE A 382 13.87 -6.69 -0.25
C ILE A 382 14.17 -5.21 0.02
N ASN A 383 14.05 -4.73 1.25
CA ASN A 383 14.36 -3.34 1.60
C ASN A 383 15.82 -2.97 1.34
N LYS A 384 16.75 -3.92 1.52
CA LYS A 384 18.20 -3.74 1.36
C LYS A 384 18.70 -3.83 -0.09
N LEU A 385 17.83 -4.13 -1.05
CA LEU A 385 18.25 -4.17 -2.44
C LEU A 385 18.71 -2.78 -2.90
N GLU A 386 19.87 -2.72 -3.53
CA GLU A 386 20.45 -1.49 -4.06
C GLU A 386 20.78 -1.72 -5.54
N THR A 387 20.80 -0.63 -6.31
CA THR A 387 21.19 -0.72 -7.71
C THR A 387 22.67 -1.00 -7.86
N SER A 388 23.01 -1.69 -8.93
CA SER A 388 24.32 -2.20 -9.29
C SER A 388 24.49 -2.11 -10.82
N ASP A 389 25.41 -2.85 -11.42
CA ASP A 389 25.85 -2.76 -12.81
C ASP A 389 24.84 -3.32 -13.84
N CYS A 390 25.31 -3.99 -14.90
CA CYS A 390 24.53 -4.37 -16.09
C CYS A 390 23.33 -5.31 -15.82
N THR A 391 22.55 -5.62 -16.87
CA THR A 391 21.29 -6.40 -16.79
C THR A 391 21.42 -7.78 -17.47
N PRO A 392 21.92 -8.84 -16.77
CA PRO A 392 22.01 -10.21 -17.29
C PRO A 392 20.68 -10.97 -17.13
N LEU A 393 19.66 -10.54 -17.87
CA LEU A 393 18.27 -10.98 -17.71
C LEU A 393 18.05 -12.46 -18.07
N TRP A 394 18.66 -12.94 -19.17
CA TRP A 394 18.51 -14.34 -19.58
C TRP A 394 19.22 -15.29 -18.63
N ASP A 395 20.40 -14.92 -18.15
CA ASP A 395 21.13 -15.70 -17.14
C ASP A 395 20.31 -15.78 -15.84
N ALA A 396 19.62 -14.70 -15.43
CA ALA A 396 18.80 -14.68 -14.22
C ALA A 396 17.62 -15.66 -14.31
N ILE A 397 16.93 -15.67 -15.45
CA ILE A 397 15.83 -16.61 -15.70
C ILE A 397 16.36 -18.05 -15.77
N ASN A 398 17.47 -18.28 -16.49
CA ASN A 398 18.06 -19.61 -16.63
C ASN A 398 18.48 -20.18 -15.26
N LEU A 399 19.20 -19.40 -14.46
CA LEU A 399 19.63 -19.80 -13.12
C LEU A 399 18.44 -20.10 -12.20
N SER A 400 17.36 -19.32 -12.32
CA SER A 400 16.12 -19.56 -11.56
C SER A 400 15.45 -20.89 -11.98
N ILE A 401 15.49 -21.23 -13.27
CA ILE A 401 14.96 -22.53 -13.76
C ILE A 401 15.80 -23.67 -13.22
N GLU A 402 17.13 -23.57 -13.28
CA GLU A 402 18.05 -24.60 -12.77
C GLU A 402 17.79 -24.87 -11.28
N GLU A 403 17.74 -23.83 -10.45
CA GLU A 403 17.51 -24.00 -9.00
C GLU A 403 16.13 -24.60 -8.68
N LEU A 404 15.07 -24.24 -9.41
CA LEU A 404 13.74 -24.81 -9.19
C LEU A 404 13.56 -26.21 -9.81
N SER A 405 14.35 -26.58 -10.83
CA SER A 405 14.27 -27.89 -11.48
C SER A 405 14.59 -29.05 -10.54
N GLU A 406 15.40 -28.78 -9.52
CA GLU A 406 15.80 -29.75 -8.50
C GLU A 406 14.82 -29.85 -7.33
N THR A 407 13.66 -29.17 -7.42
CA THR A 407 12.73 -29.04 -6.30
C THR A 407 11.36 -29.64 -6.57
N ASP A 408 10.85 -30.36 -5.58
CA ASP A 408 9.46 -30.80 -5.55
C ASP A 408 8.52 -29.67 -5.10
N GLY A 409 7.28 -29.73 -5.57
CA GLY A 409 6.20 -28.83 -5.18
C GLY A 409 5.68 -27.97 -6.33
N TYR A 410 4.97 -26.91 -5.94
CA TYR A 410 4.50 -25.90 -6.88
C TYR A 410 5.56 -24.80 -6.98
N ASN A 411 6.20 -24.71 -8.14
CA ASN A 411 7.37 -23.88 -8.40
C ASN A 411 7.00 -22.76 -9.37
N LEU A 412 7.33 -21.50 -9.04
CA LEU A 412 7.12 -20.37 -9.94
C LEU A 412 8.32 -19.43 -9.94
N ILE A 413 8.55 -18.80 -11.09
CA ILE A 413 9.52 -17.71 -11.23
C ILE A 413 8.73 -16.42 -11.47
N LEU A 414 9.02 -15.39 -10.68
CA LEU A 414 8.55 -14.03 -10.90
C LEU A 414 9.75 -13.18 -11.29
N CYS A 415 9.80 -12.74 -12.54
CA CYS A 415 10.88 -11.89 -13.05
C CYS A 415 10.38 -10.45 -13.24
N LEU A 416 11.15 -9.52 -12.72
CA LEU A 416 10.83 -8.10 -12.71
C LEU A 416 11.98 -7.29 -13.32
N THR A 417 11.71 -6.52 -14.37
CA THR A 417 12.74 -5.72 -15.07
C THR A 417 12.16 -4.46 -15.70
N ASP A 418 12.97 -3.41 -15.87
CA ASP A 418 12.63 -2.24 -16.69
C ASP A 418 13.36 -2.19 -18.04
N GLY A 419 14.19 -3.20 -18.31
CA GLY A 419 15.13 -3.23 -19.41
C GLY A 419 15.11 -4.53 -20.20
N GLY A 420 15.89 -4.54 -21.28
CA GLY A 420 16.20 -5.77 -22.01
C GLY A 420 17.54 -6.33 -21.56
N ASP A 421 17.80 -7.60 -21.89
CA ASP A 421 19.10 -8.21 -21.65
C ASP A 421 20.26 -7.43 -22.29
N THR A 422 21.35 -7.26 -21.55
CA THR A 422 22.55 -6.53 -22.00
C THR A 422 23.85 -7.31 -21.88
N LYS A 423 23.91 -8.31 -21.00
CA LYS A 423 25.15 -8.99 -20.61
C LYS A 423 25.03 -10.50 -20.43
N SER A 424 23.88 -11.12 -20.68
CA SER A 424 23.76 -12.57 -20.45
C SER A 424 24.74 -13.37 -21.30
N LYS A 425 25.31 -14.41 -20.69
CA LYS A 425 26.13 -15.42 -21.38
C LYS A 425 25.26 -16.36 -22.20
N ILE A 426 24.09 -16.74 -21.67
CA ILE A 426 23.12 -17.51 -22.43
C ILE A 426 22.42 -16.63 -23.45
N ASN A 427 22.27 -17.14 -24.68
CA ASN A 427 21.47 -16.47 -25.68
C ASN A 427 19.98 -16.81 -25.52
N TYR A 428 19.12 -15.96 -26.05
CA TYR A 428 17.66 -16.11 -25.95
C TYR A 428 17.12 -17.45 -26.48
N LYS A 429 17.70 -17.99 -27.57
CA LYS A 429 17.25 -19.25 -28.15
C LYS A 429 17.51 -20.43 -27.21
N ASN A 430 18.71 -20.49 -26.63
CA ASN A 430 19.07 -21.53 -25.67
C ASN A 430 18.21 -21.41 -24.40
N LEU A 431 17.94 -20.19 -23.92
CA LEU A 431 17.01 -19.99 -22.81
C LEU A 431 15.61 -20.56 -23.13
N LEU A 432 15.08 -20.32 -24.33
CA LEU A 432 13.78 -20.87 -24.72
C LEU A 432 13.78 -22.41 -24.75
N GLU A 433 14.89 -23.04 -25.09
CA GLU A 433 15.05 -24.51 -24.99
C GLU A 433 14.94 -24.95 -23.52
N THR A 434 15.70 -24.32 -22.60
CA THR A 434 15.62 -24.58 -21.15
C THR A 434 14.20 -24.39 -20.60
N VAL A 435 13.49 -23.34 -21.01
CA VAL A 435 12.11 -23.05 -20.60
C VAL A 435 11.15 -24.16 -21.02
N ASN A 436 11.31 -24.70 -22.23
CA ASN A 436 10.42 -25.77 -22.72
C ASN A 436 10.64 -27.09 -21.97
N GLU A 437 11.88 -27.37 -21.58
CA GLU A 437 12.29 -28.62 -20.92
C GLU A 437 11.78 -28.72 -19.48
N HIS A 438 11.84 -27.64 -18.71
CA HIS A 438 11.66 -27.71 -17.25
C HIS A 438 10.24 -27.48 -16.74
N ASN A 439 9.31 -27.05 -17.59
CA ASN A 439 7.88 -26.92 -17.25
C ASN A 439 7.57 -25.98 -16.05
N ILE A 440 8.47 -25.05 -15.70
CA ILE A 440 8.28 -24.09 -14.59
C ILE A 440 7.65 -22.80 -15.12
N PRO A 441 6.49 -22.35 -14.61
CA PRO A 441 5.88 -21.08 -14.97
C PRO A 441 6.75 -19.87 -14.66
N ILE A 442 6.92 -18.97 -15.65
CA ILE A 442 7.68 -17.73 -15.54
C ILE A 442 6.76 -16.54 -15.76
N ILE A 443 6.41 -15.85 -14.68
CA ILE A 443 5.64 -14.62 -14.69
C ILE A 443 6.58 -13.44 -14.91
N ASN A 444 6.44 -12.74 -16.03
CA ASN A 444 7.30 -11.60 -16.36
C ASN A 444 6.56 -10.27 -16.14
N ILE A 445 7.22 -9.32 -15.49
CA ILE A 445 6.70 -7.98 -15.24
C ILE A 445 7.72 -6.95 -15.73
N GLY A 446 7.34 -6.21 -16.77
CA GLY A 446 8.15 -5.23 -17.48
C GLY A 446 7.71 -3.80 -17.17
N TYR A 447 8.61 -2.99 -16.62
CA TYR A 447 8.39 -1.58 -16.35
C TYR A 447 8.71 -0.67 -17.53
N GLY A 448 7.90 0.38 -17.68
CA GLY A 448 8.18 1.42 -18.66
C GLY A 448 8.18 0.91 -20.09
N LYS A 449 8.81 1.66 -21.00
CA LYS A 449 8.92 1.27 -22.41
C LYS A 449 10.16 0.39 -22.60
N ALA A 450 10.16 -0.83 -22.09
CA ALA A 450 11.32 -1.71 -22.25
C ALA A 450 11.46 -2.19 -23.70
N ARG A 451 12.71 -2.42 -24.11
CA ARG A 451 13.05 -3.19 -25.32
C ARG A 451 12.80 -4.67 -25.04
N ASN A 452 12.42 -5.47 -26.04
CA ASN A 452 12.22 -6.92 -25.94
C ASN A 452 11.02 -7.42 -25.09
N HIS A 453 9.96 -6.62 -24.93
CA HIS A 453 8.71 -7.08 -24.31
C HIS A 453 8.14 -8.35 -24.98
N ASP A 454 8.28 -8.48 -26.30
CA ASP A 454 7.82 -9.65 -27.04
C ASP A 454 8.53 -10.93 -26.59
N ASN A 455 9.83 -10.85 -26.29
CA ASN A 455 10.61 -11.98 -25.80
C ASN A 455 10.14 -12.44 -24.40
N LEU A 456 9.82 -11.49 -23.51
CA LEU A 456 9.30 -11.78 -22.17
C LEU A 456 7.88 -12.36 -22.23
N ILE A 457 7.03 -11.85 -23.13
CA ILE A 457 5.71 -12.44 -23.41
C ILE A 457 5.89 -13.87 -23.93
N GLU A 458 6.79 -14.10 -24.87
CA GLU A 458 7.07 -15.45 -25.40
C GLU A 458 7.60 -16.39 -24.30
N ILE A 459 8.49 -15.95 -23.41
CA ILE A 459 8.95 -16.76 -22.27
C ILE A 459 7.76 -17.15 -21.37
N SER A 460 6.88 -16.21 -21.03
CA SER A 460 5.68 -16.51 -20.21
C SER A 460 4.71 -17.46 -20.91
N LYS A 461 4.59 -17.37 -22.24
CA LYS A 461 3.80 -18.31 -23.05
C LYS A 461 4.39 -19.72 -23.02
N ARG A 462 5.69 -19.84 -23.31
CA ARG A 462 6.37 -21.14 -23.39
C ARG A 462 6.47 -21.84 -22.04
N SER A 463 6.67 -21.06 -20.98
CA SER A 463 6.61 -21.55 -19.59
C SER A 463 5.20 -21.85 -19.10
N SER A 464 4.16 -21.56 -19.89
CA SER A 464 2.75 -21.75 -19.54
C SER A 464 2.29 -20.95 -18.32
N ALA A 465 2.96 -19.83 -18.02
CA ALA A 465 2.50 -18.84 -17.05
C ALA A 465 1.30 -18.04 -17.59
N GLY A 466 1.33 -17.70 -18.89
CA GLY A 466 0.23 -17.03 -19.60
C GLY A 466 0.69 -16.15 -20.77
N ASP A 467 -0.08 -15.14 -21.13
CA ASP A 467 0.13 -14.20 -22.25
C ASP A 467 0.15 -12.73 -21.74
N SER A 468 0.12 -11.76 -22.65
CA SER A 468 -0.05 -10.36 -22.34
C SER A 468 -1.32 -10.11 -21.53
N GLY A 469 -1.17 -9.46 -20.38
CA GLY A 469 -2.26 -9.16 -19.45
C GLY A 469 -2.52 -10.26 -18.41
N TYR A 470 -1.95 -11.45 -18.57
CA TYR A 470 -2.04 -12.53 -17.58
C TYR A 470 -0.79 -13.42 -17.64
N GLY A 471 0.07 -13.41 -16.61
CA GLY A 471 1.35 -14.14 -16.65
C GLY A 471 2.47 -13.38 -17.38
N SER A 472 2.15 -12.42 -18.26
CA SER A 472 3.09 -11.41 -18.74
C SER A 472 2.49 -10.01 -18.67
N PHE A 473 3.10 -9.12 -17.90
CA PHE A 473 2.62 -7.75 -17.67
C PHE A 473 3.65 -6.73 -18.16
N MET A 474 3.44 -6.20 -19.36
CA MET A 474 4.39 -5.29 -20.01
C MET A 474 3.90 -3.83 -19.98
N ASN A 475 4.81 -2.87 -20.13
CA ASN A 475 4.52 -1.43 -20.06
C ASN A 475 3.83 -1.01 -18.74
N VAL A 476 4.19 -1.67 -17.64
CA VAL A 476 3.60 -1.41 -16.34
C VAL A 476 4.13 -0.09 -15.81
N THR A 477 3.23 0.82 -15.46
CA THR A 477 3.58 2.00 -14.67
C THR A 477 3.79 1.58 -13.21
N PRO A 478 4.77 2.15 -12.47
CA PRO A 478 5.06 1.73 -11.10
C PRO A 478 3.83 1.69 -10.17
N ASN A 479 2.90 2.63 -10.32
CA ASN A 479 1.67 2.68 -9.53
C ASN A 479 0.67 1.53 -9.77
N LYS A 480 0.81 0.77 -10.86
CA LYS A 480 -0.04 -0.39 -11.18
C LYS A 480 0.50 -1.70 -10.63
N LEU A 481 1.78 -1.77 -10.24
CA LEU A 481 2.36 -3.01 -9.73
C LEU A 481 1.61 -3.63 -8.58
N PRO A 482 1.16 -2.87 -7.56
CA PRO A 482 0.55 -3.53 -6.43
C PRO A 482 -0.71 -4.30 -6.82
N ASN A 483 -1.46 -3.80 -7.82
CA ASN A 483 -2.63 -4.50 -8.33
C ASN A 483 -2.21 -5.77 -9.10
N ILE A 484 -1.18 -5.69 -9.94
CA ILE A 484 -0.67 -6.84 -10.71
C ILE A 484 -0.18 -7.94 -9.76
N PHE A 485 0.61 -7.58 -8.76
CA PHE A 485 1.12 -8.50 -7.75
C PHE A 485 -0.02 -9.11 -6.93
N SER A 486 -1.09 -8.34 -6.67
CA SER A 486 -2.32 -8.87 -6.04
C SER A 486 -3.05 -9.87 -6.94
N ASP A 487 -3.19 -9.58 -8.23
CA ASP A 487 -3.84 -10.47 -9.18
C ASP A 487 -3.02 -11.77 -9.34
N VAL A 488 -1.67 -11.69 -9.33
CA VAL A 488 -0.76 -12.84 -9.30
C VAL A 488 -0.92 -13.65 -8.01
N ALA A 489 -0.89 -13.01 -6.84
CA ALA A 489 -1.07 -13.69 -5.55
C ALA A 489 -2.41 -14.45 -5.50
N ASN A 490 -3.47 -13.79 -5.98
CA ASN A 490 -4.81 -14.36 -6.02
C ASN A 490 -4.90 -15.55 -6.99
N SER A 491 -4.25 -15.48 -8.15
CA SER A 491 -4.16 -16.61 -9.09
C SER A 491 -3.43 -17.80 -8.47
N ILE A 492 -2.29 -17.56 -7.80
CA ILE A 492 -1.52 -18.63 -7.13
C ILE A 492 -2.34 -19.27 -6.01
N ALA A 493 -2.96 -18.47 -5.14
CA ALA A 493 -3.72 -18.94 -3.99
C ALA A 493 -4.95 -19.80 -4.36
N HIS A 494 -5.47 -19.62 -5.59
CA HIS A 494 -6.61 -20.36 -6.14
C HIS A 494 -6.20 -21.40 -7.19
N SER A 495 -4.93 -21.81 -7.22
CA SER A 495 -4.49 -22.94 -8.03
C SER A 495 -5.04 -24.27 -7.50
N TYR A 496 -5.11 -25.24 -8.40
CA TYR A 496 -5.46 -26.63 -8.16
C TYR A 496 -4.24 -27.51 -8.43
N ILE A 497 -4.15 -28.62 -7.71
CA ILE A 497 -3.42 -29.79 -8.17
C ILE A 497 -4.42 -30.77 -8.81
N ILE A 498 -4.13 -31.20 -10.02
CA ILE A 498 -4.88 -32.23 -10.73
C ILE A 498 -3.94 -33.42 -10.86
N THR A 499 -4.35 -34.57 -10.35
CA THR A 499 -3.53 -35.78 -10.37
C THR A 499 -4.17 -36.87 -11.21
N TRP A 500 -3.38 -37.62 -11.96
CA TRP A 500 -3.87 -38.77 -12.73
C TRP A 500 -2.81 -39.86 -12.84
N LYS A 501 -3.27 -41.07 -13.15
CA LYS A 501 -2.39 -42.20 -13.45
C LYS A 501 -1.89 -42.12 -14.90
N PRO A 502 -0.56 -42.16 -15.15
CA PRO A 502 -0.02 -42.23 -16.51
C PRO A 502 -0.63 -43.36 -17.32
N THR A 503 -0.77 -43.19 -18.63
CA THR A 503 -1.45 -44.17 -19.49
C THR A 503 -0.53 -45.28 -20.05
N GLY A 504 0.66 -45.40 -19.47
CA GLY A 504 1.65 -46.43 -19.78
C GLY A 504 2.55 -46.08 -20.96
N ALA A 505 3.06 -44.84 -21.02
CA ALA A 505 4.15 -44.50 -21.92
C ALA A 505 5.46 -45.17 -21.44
N PRO A 506 6.30 -45.73 -22.33
CA PRO A 506 7.59 -46.29 -21.91
C PRO A 506 8.48 -45.21 -21.31
N LYS A 507 9.20 -45.52 -20.23
CA LYS A 507 10.17 -44.61 -19.58
C LYS A 507 11.07 -43.90 -20.60
N GLY A 508 11.27 -42.60 -20.41
CA GLY A 508 12.03 -41.73 -21.31
C GLY A 508 11.27 -41.28 -22.55
N THR A 509 9.97 -41.59 -22.70
CA THR A 509 9.17 -41.14 -23.83
C THR A 509 8.56 -39.78 -23.56
N ASP A 510 8.59 -38.90 -24.56
CA ASP A 510 7.83 -37.65 -24.54
C ASP A 510 6.33 -37.91 -24.68
N VAL A 511 5.58 -37.48 -23.68
CA VAL A 511 4.13 -37.59 -23.59
C VAL A 511 3.52 -36.22 -23.77
N LYS A 512 2.72 -36.04 -24.83
CA LYS A 512 1.90 -34.84 -25.03
C LYS A 512 0.60 -34.98 -24.26
N VAL A 513 0.26 -34.00 -23.45
CA VAL A 513 -0.92 -33.96 -22.59
C VAL A 513 -1.86 -32.88 -23.11
N LEU A 514 -3.06 -33.27 -23.51
CA LEU A 514 -4.15 -32.35 -23.81
C LEU A 514 -5.10 -32.31 -22.62
N ILE A 515 -5.18 -31.17 -21.97
CA ILE A 515 -6.12 -30.86 -20.89
C ILE A 515 -7.30 -30.10 -21.51
N THR A 516 -8.51 -30.58 -21.28
CA THR A 516 -9.74 -29.84 -21.58
C THR A 516 -10.42 -29.48 -20.28
N VAL A 517 -10.84 -28.22 -20.17
CA VAL A 517 -11.61 -27.70 -19.05
C VAL A 517 -12.98 -27.25 -19.55
N GLU A 518 -14.03 -27.71 -18.88
CA GLU A 518 -15.42 -27.37 -19.15
C GLU A 518 -16.06 -26.84 -17.87
N TYR A 519 -16.67 -25.66 -17.96
CA TYR A 519 -17.29 -24.97 -16.84
C TYR A 519 -18.64 -24.40 -17.27
N GLU A 520 -19.70 -24.76 -16.55
CA GLU A 520 -21.03 -24.22 -16.79
C GLU A 520 -21.21 -22.92 -16.03
N THR A 521 -21.54 -21.83 -16.74
CA THR A 521 -21.89 -20.57 -16.11
C THR A 521 -23.40 -20.49 -15.86
N GLU A 522 -23.81 -19.78 -14.82
CA GLU A 522 -25.23 -19.63 -14.47
C GLU A 522 -26.05 -18.95 -15.57
N PHE A 523 -25.47 -17.97 -16.27
CA PHE A 523 -26.20 -17.10 -17.21
C PHE A 523 -25.72 -17.17 -18.67
N HIS A 524 -24.56 -17.76 -18.95
CA HIS A 524 -23.91 -17.70 -20.26
C HIS A 524 -23.59 -19.07 -20.86
N GLY A 525 -24.09 -20.15 -20.24
CA GLY A 525 -23.90 -21.53 -20.68
C GLY A 525 -22.49 -22.06 -20.44
N GLN A 526 -22.16 -23.13 -21.17
CA GLN A 526 -20.88 -23.83 -21.03
C GLN A 526 -19.72 -23.07 -21.68
N LEU A 527 -18.67 -22.82 -20.89
CA LEU A 527 -17.37 -22.37 -21.34
C LEU A 527 -16.43 -23.57 -21.46
N ARG A 528 -15.59 -23.57 -22.49
CA ARG A 528 -14.62 -24.64 -22.75
C ARG A 528 -13.27 -24.09 -23.17
N ALA A 529 -12.21 -24.63 -22.58
CA ALA A 529 -10.83 -24.33 -22.94
C ALA A 529 -10.00 -25.61 -23.12
N LYS A 530 -8.93 -25.52 -23.91
CA LYS A 530 -7.98 -26.60 -24.14
C LYS A 530 -6.57 -26.08 -23.94
N PHE A 531 -5.76 -26.87 -23.24
CA PHE A 531 -4.38 -26.57 -22.92
C PHE A 531 -3.52 -27.77 -23.29
N GLU A 532 -2.34 -27.53 -23.82
CA GLU A 532 -1.40 -28.59 -24.18
C GLU A 532 -0.12 -28.46 -23.37
N LYS A 533 0.38 -29.60 -22.87
CA LYS A 533 1.71 -29.70 -22.29
C LYS A 533 2.43 -30.94 -22.79
N GLN A 534 3.70 -31.05 -22.44
CA GLN A 534 4.54 -32.21 -22.69
C GLN A 534 5.36 -32.49 -21.43
N TYR A 535 5.59 -33.77 -21.16
CA TYR A 535 6.54 -34.20 -20.14
C TYR A 535 7.22 -35.48 -20.61
N THR A 536 8.39 -35.80 -20.05
CA THR A 536 9.07 -37.08 -20.29
C THR A 536 8.67 -38.09 -19.21
N SER A 537 8.14 -39.25 -19.60
CA SER A 537 7.68 -40.28 -18.66
C SER A 537 8.82 -40.84 -17.82
N LYS A 538 8.62 -40.95 -16.50
CA LYS A 538 9.64 -41.39 -15.54
C LYS A 538 9.72 -42.89 -15.34
#